data_AF-A0A7S3T7Y3-F1
#
_entry.id   AF-A0A7S3T7Y3-F1
#
_cell.length_a   1.000
_cell.length_b   1.000
_cell.length_c   1.000
_cell.angle_alpha   90.00
_cell.angle_beta   90.00
_cell.angle_gamma   90.00
#
_symmetry.space_group_name_H-M   'P 1'
#
loop_
_entity.id
_entity.type
_entity.pdbx_description
1 polymer ?
#
loop_
_entity_poly.entity_id
_entity_poly.type
_entity_poly.pdbx_seq_one_letter_code
_entity_poly.pdbx_strand_id
1 'polypeptide(L)'
;DRFLPDKAIDLMDEASAKVKMEVTSKPAELEKTDRRILQLEMERVSVGNDSDSLSMQRLEAIDKELAGLKAEQAIADAEWRKGREALTALQDLRQKIEDLEIELAEAERSYNLDRAGQIKYGELVPLKAKLEELEKASEDTEGGSAEEVTELDIQEVVSAQTGIPLERMSMGDRQRLMNLESELHNRLIGQDDAVRAVAEA
;
A
#
# COMPACT_ATOMS: atom_id res chain seq x y z
N ASP A 1 7.18 -19.87 -21.03
CA ASP A 1 5.83 -19.33 -20.74
C ASP A 1 5.38 -19.74 -19.36
N ARG A 2 5.07 -18.75 -18.51
CA ARG A 2 4.27 -19.00 -17.29
C ARG A 2 2.80 -19.05 -17.69
N PHE A 3 2.03 -19.91 -17.05
CA PHE A 3 0.58 -20.07 -17.30
C PHE A 3 -0.18 -19.90 -15.99
N LEU A 4 -1.50 -19.82 -16.06
CA LEU A 4 -2.33 -19.95 -14.87
C LEU A 4 -2.15 -21.37 -14.29
N PRO A 5 -2.13 -21.55 -12.95
CA PRO A 5 -2.37 -20.55 -11.90
C PRO A 5 -1.13 -19.73 -11.47
N ASP A 6 0.08 -20.17 -11.83
CA ASP A 6 1.38 -19.61 -11.39
C ASP A 6 1.47 -18.08 -11.56
N LYS A 7 1.14 -17.58 -12.76
CA LYS A 7 1.13 -16.13 -13.05
C LYS A 7 0.21 -15.31 -12.13
N ALA A 8 -0.91 -15.88 -11.72
CA ALA A 8 -1.87 -15.15 -10.88
C ALA A 8 -1.35 -15.05 -9.45
N ILE A 9 -0.70 -16.11 -8.96
CA ILE A 9 -0.07 -16.12 -7.63
C ILE A 9 1.07 -15.12 -7.58
N ASP A 10 1.98 -15.14 -8.57
CA ASP A 10 3.08 -14.18 -8.67
C ASP A 10 2.58 -12.72 -8.64
N LEU A 11 1.48 -12.45 -9.36
CA LEU A 11 0.89 -11.12 -9.43
C LEU A 11 0.30 -10.68 -8.08
N MET A 12 -0.39 -11.60 -7.38
CA MET A 12 -0.91 -11.35 -6.04
C MET A 12 0.24 -11.10 -5.06
N ASP A 13 1.32 -11.87 -5.14
CA ASP A 13 2.48 -11.73 -4.27
C ASP A 13 3.17 -10.38 -4.49
N GLU A 14 3.33 -9.95 -5.74
CA GLU A 14 3.94 -8.66 -6.06
C GLU A 14 3.05 -7.48 -5.64
N ALA A 15 1.74 -7.56 -5.87
CA ALA A 15 0.80 -6.55 -5.40
C ALA A 15 0.77 -6.47 -3.86
N SER A 16 0.75 -7.63 -3.19
CA SER A 16 0.82 -7.71 -1.72
C SER A 16 2.12 -7.14 -1.16
N ALA A 17 3.25 -7.42 -1.82
CA ALA A 17 4.55 -6.87 -1.44
C ALA A 17 4.61 -5.34 -1.60
N LYS A 18 4.01 -4.81 -2.67
CA LYS A 18 3.87 -3.37 -2.90
C LYS A 18 3.04 -2.71 -1.81
N VAL A 19 1.84 -3.19 -1.55
CA VAL A 19 0.95 -2.67 -0.49
C VAL A 19 1.64 -2.74 0.87
N LYS A 20 2.27 -3.88 1.20
CA LYS A 20 3.04 -4.02 2.44
C LYS A 20 4.15 -2.98 2.56
N MET A 21 4.87 -2.68 1.47
CA MET A 21 5.92 -1.67 1.48
C MET A 21 5.33 -0.27 1.71
N GLU A 22 4.23 0.07 1.04
CA GLU A 22 3.55 1.36 1.19
C GLU A 22 3.08 1.57 2.64
N VAL A 23 2.44 0.56 3.22
CA VAL A 23 1.92 0.60 4.60
C VAL A 23 3.03 0.68 5.65
N THR A 24 4.16 0.00 5.42
CA THR A 24 5.27 -0.01 6.38
C THR A 24 6.21 1.20 6.23
N SER A 25 6.13 1.89 5.09
CA SER A 25 6.91 3.09 4.80
C SER A 25 6.33 4.35 5.47
N LYS A 26 7.17 5.38 5.61
CA LYS A 26 6.69 6.69 6.05
C LYS A 26 5.86 7.33 4.93
N PRO A 27 4.77 8.05 5.24
CA PRO A 27 4.00 8.79 4.25
C PRO A 27 4.89 9.73 3.45
N ALA A 28 4.64 9.84 2.15
CA ALA A 28 5.45 10.68 1.26
C ALA A 28 5.48 12.16 1.68
N GLU A 29 4.41 12.64 2.32
CA GLU A 29 4.35 14.00 2.88
C GLU A 29 5.32 14.19 4.04
N LEU A 30 5.40 13.20 4.93
CA LEU A 30 6.33 13.19 6.05
C LEU A 30 7.78 13.09 5.56
N GLU A 31 8.05 12.26 4.55
CA GLU A 31 9.38 12.22 3.93
C GLU A 31 9.79 13.56 3.28
N LYS A 32 8.85 14.27 2.66
CA LYS A 32 9.12 15.61 2.09
C LYS A 32 9.48 16.59 3.20
N THR A 33 8.75 16.58 4.31
CA THR A 33 9.02 17.39 5.48
C THR A 33 10.38 17.06 6.09
N ASP A 34 10.71 15.77 6.25
CA ASP A 34 12.00 15.29 6.75
C ASP A 34 13.16 15.81 5.88
N ARG A 35 13.02 15.71 4.55
CA ARG A 35 14.03 16.23 3.60
C ARG A 35 14.17 17.75 3.67
N ARG A 36 13.05 18.48 3.83
CA ARG A 36 13.06 19.94 3.94
C ARG A 36 13.74 20.40 5.22
N ILE A 37 13.47 19.74 6.35
CA ILE A 37 14.14 20.00 7.62
C ILE A 37 15.64 19.78 7.47
N LEU A 38 16.06 18.66 6.87
CA LEU A 38 17.49 18.37 6.65
C LEU A 38 18.15 19.46 5.79
N GLN A 39 17.48 19.92 4.73
CA GLN A 39 17.98 21.01 3.90
C GLN A 39 18.19 22.29 4.70
N LEU A 40 17.20 22.70 5.49
CA LEU A 40 17.27 23.91 6.32
C LEU A 40 18.33 23.79 7.42
N GLU A 41 18.54 22.60 7.99
CA GLU A 41 19.61 22.35 8.96
C GLU A 41 21.00 22.51 8.33
N MET A 42 21.20 22.04 7.11
CA MET A 42 22.45 22.26 6.36
C MET A 42 22.66 23.74 6.04
N GLU A 43 21.61 24.44 5.59
CA GLU A 43 21.64 25.88 5.34
C GLU A 43 21.97 26.67 6.62
N ARG A 44 21.38 26.28 7.76
CA ARG A 44 21.67 26.86 9.08
C ARG A 44 23.14 26.73 9.47
N VAL A 45 23.75 25.56 9.29
CA VAL A 45 25.17 25.34 9.58
C VAL A 45 26.06 26.17 8.64
N SER A 46 25.69 26.30 7.37
CA SER A 46 26.43 27.12 6.40
C SER A 46 26.39 28.59 6.78
N VAL A 47 25.21 29.14 7.11
CA VAL A 47 25.01 30.57 7.42
C VAL A 47 25.55 30.93 8.80
N GLY A 48 25.54 29.99 9.75
CA GLY A 48 26.05 30.21 11.12
C GLY A 48 27.56 30.46 11.21
N ASN A 49 28.33 30.17 10.14
CA ASN A 49 29.75 30.48 10.08
C ASN A 49 30.04 31.93 9.65
N ASP A 50 29.04 32.66 9.15
CA ASP A 50 29.15 34.04 8.69
C ASP A 50 28.62 35.02 9.76
N SER A 51 29.31 36.15 9.97
CA SER A 51 29.00 37.14 11.03
C SER A 51 28.33 38.43 10.53
N ASP A 52 27.89 38.46 9.28
CA ASP A 52 27.21 39.62 8.67
C ASP A 52 25.77 39.79 9.16
N SER A 53 25.27 41.03 9.19
CA SER A 53 23.91 41.35 9.64
C SER A 53 22.81 40.68 8.79
N LEU A 54 23.06 40.48 7.50
CA LEU A 54 22.18 39.75 6.59
C LEU A 54 22.13 38.25 6.94
N SER A 55 23.27 37.67 7.34
CA SER A 55 23.38 36.26 7.74
C SER A 55 22.62 35.99 9.04
N MET A 56 22.69 36.92 10.01
CA MET A 56 21.89 36.82 11.25
C MET A 56 20.37 36.86 10.99
N GLN A 57 19.89 37.75 10.11
CA GLN A 57 18.46 37.80 9.75
C GLN A 57 18.00 36.54 9.02
N ARG A 58 18.84 35.98 8.14
CA ARG A 58 18.55 34.71 7.47
C ARG A 58 18.53 33.54 8.45
N LEU A 59 19.45 33.50 9.40
CA LEU A 59 19.51 32.47 10.42
C LEU A 59 18.25 32.49 11.30
N GLU A 60 17.78 33.66 11.70
CA GLU A 60 16.52 33.79 12.47
C GLU A 60 15.29 33.32 11.67
N ALA A 61 15.24 33.62 10.37
CA ALA A 61 14.18 33.12 9.49
C ALA A 61 14.21 31.58 9.35
N ILE A 62 15.40 31.01 9.15
CA ILE A 62 15.60 29.55 9.06
C ILE A 62 15.22 28.86 10.38
N ASP A 63 15.64 29.41 11.52
CA ASP A 63 15.31 28.85 12.85
C ASP A 63 13.80 28.87 13.10
N LYS A 64 13.10 29.92 12.66
CA LYS A 64 11.64 30.01 12.75
C LYS A 64 10.94 28.98 11.86
N GLU A 65 11.40 28.80 10.61
CA GLU A 65 10.85 27.80 9.68
C GLU A 65 11.11 26.38 10.19
N LEU A 66 12.32 26.10 10.69
CA LEU A 66 12.69 24.82 11.31
C LEU A 66 11.81 24.49 12.52
N ALA A 67 11.55 25.47 13.39
CA ALA A 67 10.71 25.25 14.56
C ALA A 67 9.26 24.86 14.16
N GLY A 68 8.72 25.50 13.13
CA GLY A 68 7.40 25.17 12.58
C GLY A 68 7.37 23.76 11.99
N LEU A 69 8.29 23.46 11.08
CA LEU A 69 8.34 22.16 10.40
C LEU A 69 8.61 21.00 11.39
N LYS A 70 9.46 21.20 12.41
CA LYS A 70 9.70 20.19 13.46
C LYS A 70 8.46 19.92 14.31
N ALA A 71 7.63 20.93 14.57
CA ALA A 71 6.38 20.74 15.29
C ALA A 71 5.37 19.94 14.45
N GLU A 72 5.23 20.28 13.16
CA GLU A 72 4.37 19.53 12.22
C GLU A 72 4.85 18.08 12.03
N GLN A 73 6.15 17.89 11.84
CA GLN A 73 6.79 16.57 11.75
C GLN A 73 6.49 15.73 13.00
N ALA A 74 6.63 16.31 14.20
CA ALA A 74 6.41 15.57 15.45
C ALA A 74 4.96 15.09 15.60
N ILE A 75 3.99 15.90 15.16
CA ILE A 75 2.56 15.53 15.18
C ILE A 75 2.33 14.38 14.19
N ALA A 76 2.78 14.53 12.95
CA ALA A 76 2.59 13.52 11.91
C ALA A 76 3.34 12.21 12.21
N ASP A 77 4.57 12.26 12.74
CA ASP A 77 5.33 11.08 13.17
C ASP A 77 4.61 10.36 14.33
N ALA A 78 3.96 11.09 15.25
CA ALA A 78 3.22 10.49 16.35
C ALA A 78 1.97 9.75 15.87
N GLU A 79 1.21 10.36 14.95
CA GLU A 79 0.04 9.72 14.33
C GLU A 79 0.44 8.48 13.52
N TRP A 80 1.50 8.59 12.71
CA TRP A 80 2.02 7.46 11.92
C TRP A 80 2.50 6.32 12.81
N ARG A 81 3.25 6.60 13.89
CA ARG A 81 3.69 5.58 14.85
C ARG A 81 2.52 4.88 15.51
N LYS A 82 1.50 5.62 15.93
CA LYS A 82 0.29 5.06 16.53
C LYS A 82 -0.43 4.12 15.55
N GLY A 83 -0.57 4.51 14.29
CA GLY A 83 -1.15 3.68 13.23
C GLY A 83 -0.34 2.39 13.02
N ARG A 84 1.00 2.52 12.94
CA ARG A 84 1.90 1.37 12.78
C ARG A 84 1.88 0.39 13.95
N GLU A 85 1.79 0.88 15.18
CA GLU A 85 1.66 0.03 16.37
C GLU A 85 0.34 -0.76 16.36
N ALA A 86 -0.76 -0.10 15.99
CA ALA A 86 -2.07 -0.77 15.85
C ALA A 86 -2.02 -1.87 14.77
N LEU A 87 -1.40 -1.57 13.63
CA LEU A 87 -1.21 -2.54 12.55
C LEU A 87 -0.36 -3.74 12.97
N THR A 88 0.77 -3.49 13.65
CA THR A 88 1.67 -4.55 14.13
C THR A 88 0.94 -5.45 15.13
N ALA A 89 0.12 -4.87 16.01
CA ALA A 89 -0.69 -5.63 16.96
C ALA A 89 -1.75 -6.51 16.27
N LEU A 90 -2.37 -6.03 15.17
CA LEU A 90 -3.27 -6.82 14.32
C LEU A 90 -2.54 -7.98 13.65
N GLN A 91 -1.37 -7.73 13.05
CA GLN A 91 -0.54 -8.76 12.42
C GLN A 91 -0.12 -9.84 13.42
N ASP A 92 0.37 -9.45 14.61
CA ASP A 92 0.74 -10.38 15.67
C ASP A 92 -0.45 -11.23 16.15
N LEU A 93 -1.65 -10.64 16.16
CA LEU A 93 -2.87 -11.36 16.53
C LEU A 93 -3.28 -12.37 15.47
N ARG A 94 -3.23 -11.99 14.18
CA ARG A 94 -3.48 -12.91 13.05
C ARG A 94 -2.49 -14.07 13.04
N GLN A 95 -1.19 -13.79 13.23
CA GLN A 95 -0.17 -14.83 13.29
C GLN A 95 -0.44 -15.82 14.44
N LYS A 96 -0.80 -15.33 15.63
CA LYS A 96 -1.15 -16.20 16.77
C LYS A 96 -2.35 -17.09 16.47
N ILE A 97 -3.35 -16.57 15.76
CA ILE A 97 -4.52 -17.36 15.36
C ILE A 97 -4.09 -18.45 14.38
N GLU A 98 -3.28 -18.13 13.39
CA GLU A 98 -2.78 -19.10 12.41
C GLU A 98 -1.93 -20.20 13.08
N ASP A 99 -1.01 -19.83 13.98
CA ASP A 99 -0.20 -20.77 14.74
C ASP A 99 -1.08 -21.75 15.56
N LEU A 100 -2.13 -21.23 16.20
CA LEU A 100 -3.10 -22.04 16.94
C LEU A 100 -3.97 -22.92 16.04
N GLU A 101 -4.31 -22.46 14.83
CA GLU A 101 -5.04 -23.28 13.85
C GLU A 101 -4.18 -24.45 13.34
N ILE A 102 -2.88 -24.22 13.15
CA ILE A 102 -1.93 -25.28 12.81
C ILE A 102 -1.81 -26.27 13.98
N GLU A 103 -1.66 -25.78 15.22
CA GLU A 103 -1.59 -26.63 16.41
C GLU A 103 -2.89 -27.43 16.62
N LEU A 104 -4.05 -26.82 16.36
CA LEU A 104 -5.35 -27.50 16.40
C LEU A 104 -5.40 -28.63 15.38
N ALA A 105 -4.98 -28.37 14.13
CA ALA A 105 -4.96 -29.39 13.08
C ALA A 105 -4.00 -30.54 13.42
N GLU A 106 -2.87 -30.26 14.06
CA GLU A 106 -1.94 -31.28 14.55
C GLU A 106 -2.56 -32.11 15.70
N ALA A 107 -3.17 -31.45 16.69
CA ALA A 107 -3.84 -32.11 17.81
C ALA A 107 -5.01 -32.99 17.36
N GLU A 108 -5.78 -32.55 16.36
CA GLU A 108 -6.84 -33.34 15.72
C GLU A 108 -6.27 -34.59 15.01
N ARG A 109 -5.16 -34.45 14.27
CA ARG A 109 -4.48 -35.58 13.62
C ARG A 109 -3.91 -36.59 14.62
N SER A 110 -3.40 -36.11 15.76
CA SER A 110 -2.86 -36.96 16.83
C SER A 110 -3.93 -37.52 17.77
N TYR A 111 -5.23 -37.27 17.51
CA TYR A 111 -6.35 -37.63 18.40
C TYR A 111 -6.23 -37.08 19.83
N ASN A 112 -5.51 -35.97 20.02
CA ASN A 112 -5.42 -35.29 21.31
C ASN A 112 -6.62 -34.34 21.47
N LEU A 113 -7.78 -34.93 21.77
CA LEU A 113 -9.06 -34.21 21.84
C LEU A 113 -9.12 -33.20 22.99
N ASP A 114 -8.41 -33.45 24.09
CA ASP A 114 -8.34 -32.52 25.22
C ASP A 114 -7.64 -31.22 24.82
N ARG A 115 -6.47 -31.30 24.16
CA ARG A 115 -5.74 -30.12 23.67
C ARG A 115 -6.51 -29.43 22.55
N ALA A 116 -7.10 -30.19 21.62
CA ALA A 116 -7.92 -29.63 20.55
C ALA A 116 -9.12 -28.83 21.10
N GLY A 117 -9.78 -29.34 22.14
CA GLY A 117 -10.88 -28.62 22.82
C GLY A 117 -10.43 -27.32 23.48
N GLN A 118 -9.27 -27.33 24.16
CA GLN A 118 -8.68 -26.14 24.79
C GLN A 118 -8.33 -25.07 23.76
N ILE A 119 -7.65 -25.45 22.67
CA ILE A 119 -7.28 -24.50 21.61
C ILE A 119 -8.54 -23.94 20.96
N LYS A 120 -9.46 -24.81 20.54
CA LYS A 120 -10.64 -24.41 19.77
C LYS A 120 -11.58 -23.49 20.54
N TYR A 121 -11.94 -23.84 21.78
CA TYR A 121 -12.93 -23.09 22.55
C TYR A 121 -12.31 -22.13 23.57
N GLY A 122 -11.13 -22.43 24.09
CA GLY A 122 -10.46 -21.62 25.09
C GLY A 122 -9.62 -20.50 24.51
N GLU A 123 -8.85 -20.76 23.45
CA GLU A 123 -7.86 -19.82 22.92
C GLU A 123 -8.32 -19.15 21.61
N LEU A 124 -8.78 -19.92 20.63
CA LEU A 124 -9.16 -19.40 19.31
C LEU A 124 -10.41 -18.51 19.34
N VAL A 125 -11.47 -18.91 20.03
CA VAL A 125 -12.72 -18.12 20.11
C VAL A 125 -12.48 -16.69 20.63
N PRO A 126 -11.82 -16.47 21.79
CA PRO A 126 -11.60 -15.11 22.26
C PRO A 126 -10.62 -14.33 21.38
N LEU A 127 -9.62 -14.97 20.78
CA LEU A 127 -8.68 -14.29 19.87
C LEU A 127 -9.38 -13.85 18.58
N LYS A 128 -10.24 -14.68 17.99
CA LYS A 128 -11.05 -14.32 16.81
C LYS A 128 -12.02 -13.19 17.11
N ALA A 129 -12.69 -13.21 18.26
CA ALA A 129 -13.56 -12.12 18.68
C ALA A 129 -12.80 -10.79 18.84
N LYS A 130 -11.59 -10.86 19.43
CA LYS A 130 -10.72 -9.70 19.57
C LYS A 130 -10.20 -9.18 18.22
N LEU A 131 -9.91 -10.07 17.28
CA LEU A 131 -9.49 -9.70 15.93
C LEU A 131 -10.62 -8.92 15.24
N GLU A 132 -11.84 -9.45 15.27
CA GLU A 132 -13.00 -8.81 14.65
C GLU A 132 -13.30 -7.43 15.26
N GLU A 133 -13.11 -7.26 16.57
CA GLU A 133 -13.26 -5.96 17.25
C GLU A 133 -12.22 -4.94 16.78
N LEU A 134 -10.96 -5.36 16.64
CA LEU A 134 -9.88 -4.49 16.17
C LEU A 134 -10.01 -4.16 14.67
N GLU A 135 -10.45 -5.11 13.86
CA GLU A 135 -10.71 -4.90 12.43
C GLU A 135 -11.84 -3.87 12.23
N LYS A 136 -12.95 -3.99 12.96
CA LYS A 136 -14.03 -2.99 12.94
C LYS A 136 -13.56 -1.60 13.38
N ALA A 137 -12.76 -1.53 14.45
CA ALA A 137 -12.20 -0.26 14.90
C ALA A 137 -11.25 0.37 13.86
N SER A 138 -10.61 -0.44 13.02
CA SER A 138 -9.75 0.05 11.93
C SER A 138 -10.55 0.49 10.69
N GLU A 139 -11.67 -0.17 10.38
CA GLU A 139 -12.56 0.20 9.26
C GLU A 139 -13.27 1.54 9.48
N ASP A 140 -13.60 1.90 10.72
CA ASP A 140 -14.24 3.17 11.07
C ASP A 140 -13.27 4.38 10.97
N THR A 141 -11.97 4.13 10.81
CA THR A 141 -10.99 5.20 10.58
C THR A 141 -10.95 5.50 9.07
N GLU A 142 -11.18 6.76 8.67
CA GLU A 142 -11.44 7.24 7.29
C GLU A 142 -10.39 6.94 6.19
N GLY A 143 -9.41 6.08 6.44
CA GLY A 143 -8.58 5.44 5.43
C GLY A 143 -8.72 3.93 5.60
N GLY A 144 -9.50 3.29 4.73
CA GLY A 144 -9.78 1.85 4.79
C GLY A 144 -8.53 0.99 5.00
N SER A 145 -8.74 -0.23 5.50
CA SER A 145 -7.67 -1.18 5.86
C SER A 145 -6.52 -1.13 4.87
N ALA A 146 -5.43 -0.46 5.27
CA ALA A 146 -4.33 -0.16 4.37
C ALA A 146 -3.63 -1.45 3.86
N GLU A 147 -3.95 -2.62 4.43
CA GLU A 147 -3.44 -3.93 4.02
C GLU A 147 -4.27 -4.62 2.91
N GLU A 148 -5.38 -4.05 2.44
CA GLU A 148 -6.18 -4.69 1.40
C GLU A 148 -5.58 -4.46 0.01
N VAL A 149 -5.32 -5.54 -0.73
CA VAL A 149 -4.91 -5.47 -2.13
C VAL A 149 -6.13 -5.24 -3.00
N THR A 150 -6.20 -4.07 -3.64
CA THR A 150 -7.31 -3.70 -4.51
C THR A 150 -7.04 -4.06 -5.97
N GLU A 151 -8.08 -3.96 -6.82
CA GLU A 151 -7.92 -4.12 -8.27
C GLU A 151 -6.90 -3.12 -8.85
N LEU A 152 -6.83 -1.91 -8.30
CA LEU A 152 -5.90 -0.87 -8.76
C LEU A 152 -4.45 -1.28 -8.51
N ASP A 153 -4.14 -1.87 -7.35
CA ASP A 153 -2.79 -2.35 -7.04
C ASP A 153 -2.32 -3.42 -8.03
N ILE A 154 -3.24 -4.31 -8.40
CA ILE A 154 -2.98 -5.35 -9.38
C ILE A 154 -2.76 -4.73 -10.77
N GLN A 155 -3.61 -3.79 -11.17
CA GLN A 155 -3.48 -3.08 -12.45
C GLN A 155 -2.15 -2.32 -12.54
N GLU A 156 -1.69 -1.70 -11.46
CA GLU A 156 -0.40 -1.01 -11.40
C GLU A 156 0.78 -1.95 -11.61
N VAL A 157 0.77 -3.12 -10.97
CA VAL A 157 1.82 -4.14 -11.17
C VAL A 157 1.84 -4.64 -12.61
N VAL A 158 0.67 -4.99 -13.18
CA VAL A 158 0.60 -5.45 -14.58
C VAL A 158 1.03 -4.35 -15.54
N SER A 159 0.61 -3.11 -15.32
CA SER A 159 1.00 -1.95 -16.11
C SER A 159 2.53 -1.77 -16.11
N ALA A 160 3.16 -1.87 -14.94
CA ALA A 160 4.61 -1.78 -14.79
C ALA A 160 5.34 -2.92 -15.54
N GLN A 161 4.83 -4.15 -15.47
CA GLN A 161 5.43 -5.31 -16.14
C GLN A 161 5.24 -5.30 -17.66
N THR A 162 4.07 -4.86 -18.14
CA THR A 162 3.66 -4.98 -19.55
C THR A 162 3.83 -3.69 -20.34
N GLY A 163 3.97 -2.54 -19.67
CA GLY A 163 3.95 -1.21 -20.27
C GLY A 163 2.58 -0.78 -20.79
N ILE A 164 1.51 -1.52 -20.50
CA ILE A 164 0.15 -1.17 -20.91
C ILE A 164 -0.40 -0.13 -19.92
N PRO A 165 -0.81 1.06 -20.37
CA PRO A 165 -1.34 2.09 -19.49
C PRO A 165 -2.58 1.64 -18.71
N LEU A 166 -2.69 2.08 -17.45
CA LEU A 166 -3.83 1.80 -16.56
C LEU A 166 -5.18 2.11 -17.23
N GLU A 167 -5.29 3.24 -17.92
CA GLU A 167 -6.50 3.65 -18.64
C GLU A 167 -7.00 2.59 -19.64
N ARG A 168 -6.08 1.87 -20.28
CA ARG A 168 -6.42 0.79 -21.24
C ARG A 168 -6.81 -0.50 -20.53
N MET A 169 -6.30 -0.73 -19.33
CA MET A 169 -6.62 -1.88 -18.50
C MET A 169 -8.01 -1.76 -17.87
N SER A 170 -8.35 -0.57 -17.36
CA SER A 170 -9.66 -0.30 -16.76
C SER A 170 -10.77 -0.19 -17.81
N MET A 171 -10.42 -0.01 -19.09
CA MET A 171 -11.41 0.01 -20.18
C MET A 171 -11.99 -1.39 -20.40
N GLY A 172 -13.28 -1.55 -20.14
CA GLY A 172 -13.99 -2.81 -20.36
C GLY A 172 -13.98 -3.25 -21.83
N ASP A 173 -14.02 -4.56 -22.06
CA ASP A 173 -13.91 -5.15 -23.41
C ASP A 173 -14.95 -4.60 -24.39
N ARG A 174 -16.18 -4.34 -23.92
CA ARG A 174 -17.23 -3.72 -24.74
C ARG A 174 -16.82 -2.34 -25.28
N GLN A 175 -16.20 -1.51 -24.44
CA GLN A 175 -15.77 -0.17 -24.85
C GLN A 175 -14.57 -0.26 -25.80
N ARG A 176 -13.66 -1.21 -25.58
CA ARG A 176 -12.55 -1.50 -26.50
C ARG A 176 -13.06 -1.93 -27.89
N LEU A 177 -14.04 -2.81 -27.95
CA LEU A 177 -14.64 -3.26 -29.23
C LEU A 177 -15.34 -2.12 -29.96
N MET A 178 -16.11 -1.28 -29.25
CA MET A 178 -16.75 -0.10 -29.85
C MET A 178 -15.74 0.89 -30.46
N ASN A 179 -14.55 0.99 -29.87
CA ASN A 179 -13.50 1.89 -30.33
C ASN A 179 -12.52 1.23 -31.32
N LEU A 180 -12.68 -0.06 -31.62
CA LEU A 180 -11.69 -0.86 -32.35
C LEU A 180 -11.45 -0.36 -33.78
N GLU A 181 -12.51 -0.05 -34.52
CA GLU A 181 -12.43 0.49 -35.89
C GLU A 181 -11.62 1.80 -35.93
N SER A 182 -11.90 2.70 -34.98
CA SER A 182 -11.19 4.00 -34.88
C SER A 182 -9.72 3.83 -34.50
N GLU A 183 -9.41 2.93 -33.56
CA GLU A 183 -8.04 2.62 -33.15
C GLU A 183 -7.21 1.99 -34.29
N LEU A 184 -7.84 1.15 -35.13
CA LEU A 184 -7.17 0.56 -36.29
C LEU A 184 -6.84 1.62 -37.35
N HIS A 185 -7.76 2.56 -37.62
CA HIS A 185 -7.53 3.66 -38.56
C HIS A 185 -6.45 4.65 -38.11
N ASN A 186 -6.17 4.76 -36.80
CA ASN A 186 -5.03 5.55 -36.31
C ASN A 186 -3.68 5.03 -36.82
N ARG A 187 -3.59 3.74 -37.19
CA ARG A 187 -2.36 3.09 -37.66
C ARG A 187 -2.44 2.64 -39.12
N LEU A 188 -3.64 2.42 -39.65
CA LEU A 188 -3.90 1.90 -40.98
C LEU A 188 -4.61 2.95 -41.84
N ILE A 189 -3.98 3.32 -42.96
CA ILE A 189 -4.54 4.29 -43.90
C ILE A 189 -5.31 3.51 -45.00
N GLY A 190 -6.61 3.78 -45.12
CA GLY A 190 -7.52 3.10 -46.07
C GLY A 190 -7.97 1.71 -45.59
N GLN A 191 -8.41 0.87 -46.54
CA GLN A 191 -8.95 -0.48 -46.29
C GLN A 191 -10.20 -0.53 -45.39
N ASP A 192 -11.09 0.46 -45.55
CA ASP A 192 -12.27 0.65 -44.70
C ASP A 192 -13.15 -0.61 -44.60
N ASP A 193 -13.37 -1.31 -45.73
CA ASP A 193 -14.18 -2.54 -45.76
C ASP A 193 -13.56 -3.68 -44.96
N ALA A 194 -12.22 -3.78 -44.95
CA ALA A 194 -11.51 -4.81 -44.19
C ALA A 194 -11.50 -4.49 -42.69
N VAL A 195 -11.33 -3.23 -42.32
CA VAL A 195 -11.37 -2.79 -40.92
C VAL A 195 -12.76 -3.01 -40.33
N ARG A 196 -13.82 -2.62 -41.05
CA ARG A 196 -15.21 -2.84 -40.62
C ARG A 196 -15.54 -4.32 -40.45
N ALA A 197 -15.15 -5.15 -41.42
CA ALA A 197 -15.39 -6.60 -41.35
C ALA A 197 -14.72 -7.27 -40.15
N VAL A 198 -13.56 -6.77 -39.70
CA VAL A 198 -12.87 -7.28 -38.51
C VAL A 198 -13.47 -6.72 -37.22
N ALA A 199 -13.93 -5.47 -37.22
CA ALA A 199 -14.53 -4.84 -36.03
C ALA A 199 -15.94 -5.37 -35.69
N GLU A 200 -16.68 -5.84 -36.70
CA GLU A 200 -18.02 -6.43 -36.54
C GLU A 200 -18.03 -7.96 -36.27
N ALA A 201 -16.87 -8.62 -36.38
CA ALA A 201 -16.70 -10.07 -36.18
C ALA A 201 -16.60 -10.48 -34.70
#